data_AF-A0A183T0D5-F1
#
_entry.id   AF-A0A183T0D5-F1
#
_cell.length_a   1.000
_cell.length_b   1.000
_cell.length_c   1.000
_cell.angle_alpha   90.00
_cell.angle_beta   90.00
_cell.angle_gamma   90.00
#
_symmetry.space_group_name_H-M   'P 1'
#
loop_
_entity.id
_entity.type
_entity.pdbx_description
1 polymer ?
#
loop_
_entity_poly.entity_id
_entity_poly.type
_entity_poly.pdbx_seq_one_letter_code
_entity_poly.pdbx_strand_id
1 'polypeptide(L)'
;MLGNERFKAKSSKPVKLNIELPSYFAPFRDEVIEARKKIKPRDFCINAFVKADKGNLEHLSSCENLSAKIRSAIMNIAVEAFKHPKIYFNRTEVSILLHMFVQLTGLEVRDMTADEMKAFLYSTLEMTNPFSLDGLCRAAMLQSPHVVGQRKNISPMDFLLTLSILLRGTLEDRCELAFHVMDIDSDGLLRKTVEFRRLLYDTFDVNVAAQNPEIDPDEPVRDTVNYLCDKLQCTINHPITLNKFKELCRQEPWVIECLLPCLPSEHTNIIFQSLFTTTVRLPSLENPPKTRQVKRNGPPKTPRTA
;
A
#
# COMPACT_ATOMS: atom_id res chain seq x y z
N MET A 1 8.09 42.99 7.50
CA MET A 1 9.56 42.93 7.45
C MET A 1 10.04 43.41 6.07
N LEU A 2 10.14 44.73 5.86
CA LEU A 2 10.66 45.34 4.63
C LEU A 2 11.81 46.26 5.07
N GLY A 3 13.02 45.70 5.15
CA GLY A 3 14.18 46.43 5.69
C GLY A 3 15.45 45.60 5.79
N ASN A 4 15.57 44.52 5.01
CA ASN A 4 16.79 43.72 5.03
C ASN A 4 17.83 44.39 4.10
N GLU A 5 18.84 45.03 4.69
CA GLU A 5 19.92 45.78 4.01
C GLU A 5 20.70 44.94 2.99
N ARG A 6 20.61 43.61 3.04
CA ARG A 6 21.24 42.69 2.07
C ARG A 6 20.75 42.86 0.63
N PHE A 7 19.59 43.48 0.40
CA PHE A 7 19.01 43.64 -0.94
C PHE A 7 18.96 45.09 -1.44
N LYS A 8 19.63 46.04 -0.77
CA LYS A 8 19.79 47.40 -1.31
C LYS A 8 20.73 47.39 -2.51
N ALA A 9 20.24 47.88 -3.66
CA ALA A 9 21.04 48.04 -4.87
C ALA A 9 22.21 49.00 -4.60
N LYS A 10 23.45 48.54 -4.80
CA LYS A 10 24.68 49.33 -4.61
C LYS A 10 24.88 50.44 -5.67
N SER A 11 24.04 50.52 -6.69
CA SER A 11 24.12 51.54 -7.76
C SER A 11 22.72 51.81 -8.33
N SER A 12 22.39 53.10 -8.53
CA SER A 12 21.15 53.54 -9.19
C SER A 12 21.24 53.59 -10.72
N LYS A 13 22.40 53.25 -11.29
CA LYS A 13 22.56 53.15 -12.74
C LYS A 13 22.08 51.78 -13.20
N PRO A 14 21.19 51.69 -14.22
CA PRO A 14 20.76 50.41 -14.76
C PRO A 14 21.99 49.66 -15.29
N VAL A 15 22.32 48.55 -14.64
CA VAL A 15 23.31 47.61 -15.16
C VAL A 15 22.66 46.93 -16.35
N LYS A 16 23.19 47.19 -17.55
CA LYS A 16 22.75 46.52 -18.77
C LYS A 16 23.24 45.06 -18.71
N LEU A 17 22.44 44.20 -18.09
CA LEU A 17 22.66 42.76 -18.05
C LEU A 17 22.33 42.19 -19.43
N ASN A 18 23.35 42.04 -20.27
CA ASN A 18 23.25 41.22 -21.47
C ASN A 18 23.30 39.75 -21.04
N ILE A 19 22.13 39.19 -20.72
CA ILE A 19 21.98 37.76 -20.50
C ILE A 19 21.69 37.15 -21.87
N GLU A 20 22.69 36.53 -22.48
CA GLU A 20 22.46 35.64 -23.61
C GLU A 20 21.86 34.33 -23.09
N LEU A 21 20.53 34.27 -23.08
CA LEU A 21 19.82 33.02 -22.87
C LEU A 21 20.03 32.12 -24.10
N PRO A 22 20.51 30.88 -23.95
CA PRO A 22 20.54 29.94 -25.05
C PRO A 22 19.10 29.75 -25.54
N SER A 23 18.81 30.19 -26.76
CA SER A 23 17.49 30.00 -27.35
C SER A 23 17.23 28.49 -27.46
N TYR A 24 16.29 27.99 -26.66
CA TYR A 24 15.82 26.60 -26.73
C TYR A 24 15.25 26.26 -28.12
N PHE A 25 14.92 27.27 -28.91
CA PHE A 25 14.63 27.17 -30.33
C PHE A 25 15.87 27.59 -31.14
N ALA A 26 16.56 26.63 -31.77
CA ALA A 26 17.74 26.93 -32.60
C ALA A 26 17.43 28.05 -33.63
N PRO A 27 18.41 28.88 -34.00
CA PRO A 27 18.21 30.14 -34.72
C PRO A 27 17.40 29.97 -36.02
N PHE A 28 16.52 30.93 -36.30
CA PHE A 28 15.75 31.03 -37.54
C PHE A 28 16.68 31.30 -38.72
N ARG A 29 17.18 30.22 -39.33
CA ARG A 29 17.85 30.23 -40.63
C ARG A 29 17.02 29.38 -41.59
N ASP A 30 16.83 29.84 -42.83
CA ASP A 30 15.97 29.16 -43.82
C ASP A 30 16.39 27.70 -44.06
N GLU A 31 17.69 27.43 -44.06
CA GLU A 31 18.27 26.09 -44.17
C GLU A 31 17.84 25.15 -43.04
N VAL A 32 17.70 25.67 -41.81
CA VAL A 32 17.30 24.91 -40.62
C VAL A 32 15.79 24.65 -40.61
N ILE A 33 15.00 25.57 -41.18
CA ILE A 33 13.54 25.44 -41.31
C ILE A 33 13.19 24.33 -42.32
N GLU A 34 13.86 24.30 -43.47
CA GLU A 34 13.67 23.24 -44.47
C GLU A 34 14.12 21.86 -43.96
N ALA A 35 15.19 21.80 -43.17
CA ALA A 35 15.61 20.58 -42.50
C ALA A 35 14.56 20.09 -41.48
N ARG A 36 13.92 21.00 -40.73
CA ARG A 36 12.86 20.66 -39.75
C ARG A 36 11.59 20.12 -40.40
N LYS A 37 11.21 20.61 -41.58
CA LYS A 37 10.06 20.10 -42.35
C LYS A 37 10.25 18.66 -42.85
N LYS A 38 11.50 18.20 -42.96
CA LYS A 38 11.87 16.87 -43.48
C LYS A 38 12.24 15.85 -42.41
N ILE A 39 12.39 16.28 -41.15
CA ILE A 39 12.72 15.38 -40.04
C ILE A 39 11.51 14.50 -39.71
N LYS A 40 11.74 13.18 -39.65
CA LYS A 40 10.72 12.24 -39.18
C LYS A 40 10.52 12.40 -37.66
N PRO A 41 9.30 12.20 -37.13
CA PRO A 41 9.02 12.33 -35.70
C PRO A 41 9.97 11.52 -34.80
N ARG A 42 10.33 10.31 -35.23
CA ARG A 42 11.31 9.45 -34.54
C ARG A 42 12.68 10.12 -34.40
N ASP A 43 13.18 10.67 -35.50
CA ASP A 43 14.52 11.26 -35.56
C ASP A 43 14.56 12.61 -34.84
N PHE A 44 13.43 13.33 -34.81
CA PHE A 44 13.25 14.51 -33.95
C PHE A 44 13.40 14.15 -32.48
N CYS A 45 12.63 13.16 -31.99
CA CYS A 45 12.68 12.76 -30.60
C CYS A 45 14.09 12.32 -30.21
N ILE A 46 14.74 11.47 -31.01
CA ILE A 46 16.13 11.03 -30.76
C ILE A 46 17.07 12.24 -30.65
N ASN A 47 17.03 13.17 -31.60
CA ASN A 47 17.92 14.33 -31.59
C ASN A 47 17.64 15.29 -30.43
N ALA A 48 16.37 15.51 -30.08
CA ALA A 48 15.97 16.33 -28.94
C ALA A 48 16.46 15.70 -27.62
N PHE A 49 16.30 14.39 -27.45
CA PHE A 49 16.78 13.68 -26.28
C PHE A 49 18.31 13.60 -26.19
N VAL A 50 19.02 13.50 -27.31
CA VAL A 50 20.49 13.48 -27.32
C VAL A 50 21.07 14.86 -27.00
N LYS A 51 20.44 15.95 -27.46
CA LYS A 51 20.93 17.32 -27.29
C LYS A 51 20.40 18.04 -26.06
N ALA A 52 19.39 17.50 -25.38
CA ALA A 52 18.96 18.02 -24.09
C ALA A 52 20.10 17.90 -23.08
N ASP A 53 20.31 18.95 -22.29
CA ASP A 53 21.27 18.91 -21.18
C ASP A 53 20.80 17.88 -20.14
N LYS A 54 21.52 16.76 -20.07
CA LYS A 54 21.23 15.64 -19.16
C LYS A 54 21.98 15.76 -17.84
N GLY A 55 22.83 16.76 -17.64
CA GLY A 55 23.69 16.85 -16.45
C GLY A 55 22.90 16.80 -15.14
N ASN A 56 21.79 17.53 -15.06
CA ASN A 56 20.91 17.47 -13.89
C ASN A 56 20.10 16.17 -13.81
N LEU A 57 19.71 15.58 -14.93
CA LEU A 57 18.96 14.31 -14.95
C LEU A 57 19.84 13.12 -14.56
N GLU A 58 21.11 13.07 -14.94
CA GLU A 58 22.02 11.98 -14.59
C GLU A 58 22.42 12.02 -13.10
N HIS A 59 22.50 13.21 -12.50
CA HIS A 59 22.69 13.37 -11.05
C HIS A 59 21.42 13.14 -10.22
N LEU A 60 20.23 13.36 -10.78
CA LEU A 60 18.94 13.05 -10.14
C LEU A 60 18.46 11.62 -10.40
N SER A 61 18.93 11.00 -11.49
CA SER A 61 18.60 9.63 -11.89
C SER A 61 19.68 8.66 -11.40
N SER A 62 19.97 8.69 -10.10
CA SER A 62 20.58 7.55 -9.41
C SER A 62 19.59 6.39 -9.26
N CYS A 63 18.71 6.18 -10.25
CA CYS A 63 18.15 4.86 -10.48
C CYS A 63 19.34 4.05 -10.97
N GLU A 64 20.00 3.32 -10.07
CA GLU A 64 21.07 2.37 -10.41
C GLU A 64 20.67 1.65 -11.71
N ASN A 65 21.60 1.55 -12.66
CA ASN A 65 21.37 0.92 -13.96
C ASN A 65 20.87 -0.51 -13.77
N LEU A 66 19.56 -0.69 -13.64
CA LEU A 66 18.96 -2.00 -13.40
C LEU A 66 19.34 -2.90 -14.57
N SER A 67 19.89 -4.07 -14.27
CA SER A 67 20.29 -5.01 -15.31
C SER A 67 19.10 -5.40 -16.20
N ALA A 68 19.37 -5.73 -17.46
CA ALA A 68 18.31 -6.17 -18.38
C ALA A 68 17.53 -7.38 -17.84
N LYS A 69 18.20 -8.25 -17.07
CA LYS A 69 17.59 -9.39 -16.37
C LYS A 69 16.54 -8.94 -15.36
N ILE A 70 16.87 -7.98 -14.50
CA ILE A 70 15.95 -7.45 -13.49
C ILE A 70 14.77 -6.75 -14.16
N ARG A 71 15.02 -5.90 -15.17
CA ARG A 71 13.95 -5.23 -15.91
C ARG A 71 12.98 -6.22 -16.56
N SER A 72 13.49 -7.30 -17.14
CA SER A 72 12.67 -8.37 -17.72
C SER A 72 11.83 -9.08 -16.64
N ALA A 73 12.42 -9.38 -15.48
CA ALA A 73 11.71 -9.99 -14.35
C ALA A 73 10.56 -9.09 -13.84
N ILE A 74 10.83 -7.80 -13.62
CA ILE A 74 9.81 -6.81 -13.23
C ILE A 74 8.66 -6.79 -14.25
N MET A 75 8.97 -6.74 -15.54
CA MET A 75 7.95 -6.68 -16.59
C MET A 75 7.06 -7.93 -16.62
N ASN A 76 7.64 -9.13 -16.45
CA ASN A 76 6.87 -10.37 -16.43
C ASN A 76 5.88 -10.39 -15.26
N ILE A 77 6.35 -9.99 -14.07
CA ILE A 77 5.54 -9.94 -12.85
C ILE A 77 4.46 -8.87 -12.96
N ALA A 78 4.78 -7.69 -13.50
CA ALA A 78 3.79 -6.65 -13.72
C ALA A 78 2.65 -7.12 -14.62
N VAL A 79 2.95 -7.84 -15.72
CA VAL A 79 1.94 -8.42 -16.61
C VAL A 79 1.02 -9.41 -15.90
N GLU A 80 1.57 -10.21 -14.98
CA GLU A 80 0.80 -11.13 -14.15
C GLU A 80 -0.08 -10.38 -13.14
N ALA A 81 0.46 -9.37 -12.46
CA ALA A 81 -0.23 -8.57 -11.46
C ALA A 81 -1.51 -7.93 -12.02
N PHE A 82 -1.48 -7.41 -13.24
CA PHE A 82 -2.68 -6.80 -13.86
C PHE A 82 -3.83 -7.76 -14.12
N LYS A 83 -3.60 -9.08 -14.09
CA LYS A 83 -4.65 -10.09 -14.23
C LYS A 83 -5.34 -10.40 -12.91
N HIS A 84 -4.72 -10.04 -11.78
CA HIS A 84 -5.21 -10.40 -10.47
C HIS A 84 -6.29 -9.41 -9.98
N PRO A 85 -7.47 -9.88 -9.52
CA PRO A 85 -8.58 -9.00 -9.14
C PRO A 85 -8.28 -8.13 -7.91
N LYS A 86 -7.37 -8.59 -7.03
CA LYS A 86 -6.97 -7.88 -5.80
C LYS A 86 -5.84 -6.86 -5.99
N ILE A 87 -5.48 -6.51 -7.23
CA ILE A 87 -4.49 -5.44 -7.52
C ILE A 87 -5.21 -4.11 -7.76
N TYR A 88 -5.05 -3.19 -6.81
CA TYR A 88 -5.67 -1.86 -6.77
C TYR A 88 -4.72 -0.74 -7.21
N PHE A 89 -3.62 -1.12 -7.86
CA PHE A 89 -2.58 -0.22 -8.37
C PHE A 89 -2.65 -0.10 -9.89
N ASN A 90 -2.32 1.09 -10.40
CA ASN A 90 -2.15 1.32 -11.82
C ASN A 90 -0.80 0.80 -12.32
N ARG A 91 -0.57 0.86 -13.64
CA ARG A 91 0.64 0.30 -14.26
C ARG A 91 1.95 0.91 -13.76
N THR A 92 1.96 2.22 -13.56
CA THR A 92 3.12 2.96 -13.08
C THR A 92 3.39 2.64 -11.61
N GLU A 93 2.34 2.61 -10.79
CA GLU A 93 2.43 2.28 -9.35
C GLU A 93 2.98 0.86 -9.16
N VAL A 94 2.47 -0.14 -9.91
CA VAL A 94 2.99 -1.52 -9.90
C VAL A 94 4.48 -1.55 -10.25
N SER A 95 4.89 -0.81 -11.28
CA SER A 95 6.30 -0.75 -11.66
C SER A 95 7.16 -0.18 -10.53
N ILE A 96 6.75 0.94 -9.93
CA ILE A 96 7.50 1.59 -8.83
C ILE A 96 7.61 0.64 -7.62
N LEU A 97 6.52 -0.02 -7.24
CA LEU A 97 6.51 -0.97 -6.12
C LEU A 97 7.41 -2.19 -6.38
N LEU A 98 7.45 -2.69 -7.62
CA LEU A 98 8.39 -3.76 -7.99
C LEU A 98 9.85 -3.30 -7.99
N HIS A 99 10.12 -2.04 -8.35
CA HIS A 99 11.46 -1.46 -8.19
C HIS A 99 11.84 -1.34 -6.71
N MET A 100 10.92 -0.90 -5.85
CA MET A 100 11.12 -0.88 -4.40
C MET A 100 11.41 -2.29 -3.86
N PHE A 101 10.65 -3.30 -4.30
CA PHE A 101 10.90 -4.70 -3.93
C PHE A 101 12.33 -5.14 -4.27
N VAL A 102 12.79 -4.86 -5.49
CA VAL A 102 14.16 -5.19 -5.92
C VAL A 102 15.21 -4.46 -5.08
N GLN A 103 14.94 -3.23 -4.66
CA GLN A 103 15.83 -2.50 -3.77
C GLN A 103 15.92 -3.18 -2.40
N LEU A 104 14.78 -3.63 -1.87
CA LEU A 104 14.70 -4.34 -0.58
C LEU A 104 15.41 -5.70 -0.62
N THR A 105 15.49 -6.36 -1.78
CA THR A 105 16.22 -7.63 -1.95
C THR A 105 17.69 -7.44 -2.35
N GLY A 106 18.23 -6.22 -2.30
CA GLY A 106 19.64 -5.95 -2.61
C GLY A 106 19.97 -6.04 -4.10
N LEU A 107 19.04 -5.65 -4.98
CA LEU A 107 19.16 -5.69 -6.44
C LEU A 107 19.25 -7.11 -7.04
N GLU A 108 18.76 -8.11 -6.31
CA GLU A 108 18.74 -9.50 -6.74
C GLU A 108 17.35 -9.95 -7.19
N VAL A 109 17.29 -10.74 -8.26
CA VAL A 109 16.05 -11.39 -8.72
C VAL A 109 15.82 -12.66 -7.89
N ARG A 110 15.25 -12.49 -6.70
CA ARG A 110 14.89 -13.57 -5.77
C ARG A 110 13.66 -13.20 -4.96
N ASP A 111 13.13 -14.17 -4.23
CA ASP A 111 12.09 -13.93 -3.23
C ASP A 111 12.67 -13.19 -2.00
N MET A 112 11.82 -12.40 -1.35
CA MET A 112 12.13 -11.66 -0.15
C MET A 112 12.04 -12.59 1.07
N THR A 113 12.98 -12.48 1.99
CA THR A 113 12.94 -13.21 3.26
C THR A 113 11.89 -12.62 4.20
N ALA A 114 11.40 -13.40 5.16
CA ALA A 114 10.48 -12.88 6.16
C ALA A 114 11.06 -11.71 6.96
N ASP A 115 12.36 -11.71 7.25
CA ASP A 115 13.01 -10.63 8.00
C ASP A 115 13.12 -9.33 7.19
N GLU A 116 13.38 -9.41 5.88
CA GLU A 116 13.34 -8.25 4.98
C GLU A 116 11.92 -7.64 4.92
N MET A 117 10.88 -8.47 4.84
CA MET A 117 9.49 -7.99 4.87
C MET A 117 9.15 -7.36 6.22
N LYS A 118 9.51 -8.00 7.33
CA LYS A 118 9.27 -7.44 8.67
C LYS A 118 9.99 -6.12 8.87
N ALA A 119 11.23 -6.01 8.39
CA ALA A 119 11.99 -4.76 8.43
C ALA A 119 11.28 -3.66 7.63
N PHE A 120 10.75 -3.98 6.45
CA PHE A 120 9.95 -3.04 5.65
C PHE A 120 8.65 -2.63 6.37
N LEU A 121 7.88 -3.58 6.87
CA LEU A 121 6.62 -3.31 7.60
C LEU A 121 6.85 -2.44 8.85
N TYR A 122 7.92 -2.71 9.60
CA TYR A 122 8.30 -1.93 10.78
C TYR A 122 8.78 -0.53 10.41
N SER A 123 9.73 -0.42 9.47
CA SER A 123 10.39 0.87 9.17
C SER A 123 9.54 1.80 8.31
N THR A 124 8.76 1.26 7.39
CA THR A 124 8.06 2.03 6.35
C THR A 124 6.57 2.16 6.64
N LEU A 125 5.95 1.12 7.22
CA LEU A 125 4.53 1.13 7.60
C LEU A 125 4.30 1.29 9.11
N GLU A 126 5.36 1.51 9.89
CA GLU A 126 5.32 1.79 11.34
C GLU A 126 4.59 0.73 12.16
N MET A 127 4.58 -0.52 11.68
CA MET A 127 3.95 -1.65 12.37
C MET A 127 4.91 -2.21 13.43
N THR A 128 4.55 -2.06 14.70
CA THR A 128 5.43 -2.42 15.83
C THR A 128 5.12 -3.76 16.48
N ASN A 129 3.87 -4.23 16.38
CA ASN A 129 3.43 -5.45 17.05
C ASN A 129 4.07 -6.71 16.39
N PRO A 130 4.84 -7.52 17.14
CA PRO A 130 5.55 -8.68 16.57
C PRO A 130 4.62 -9.74 15.96
N PHE A 131 3.48 -10.02 16.61
CA PHE A 131 2.50 -10.98 16.08
C PHE A 131 1.89 -10.51 14.75
N SER A 132 1.72 -9.20 14.60
CA SER A 132 1.21 -8.57 13.37
C SER A 132 2.24 -8.67 12.24
N LEU A 133 3.51 -8.42 12.56
CA LEU A 133 4.63 -8.56 11.61
C LEU A 133 4.80 -10.01 11.13
N ASP A 134 4.85 -10.97 12.06
CA ASP A 134 4.97 -12.39 11.70
C ASP A 134 3.71 -12.89 10.98
N GLY A 135 2.52 -12.47 11.42
CA GLY A 135 1.25 -12.84 10.81
C GLY A 135 1.09 -12.29 9.40
N LEU A 136 1.51 -11.06 9.13
CA LEU A 136 1.50 -10.51 7.78
C LEU A 136 2.45 -11.24 6.84
N CYS A 137 3.63 -11.66 7.32
CA CYS A 137 4.51 -12.51 6.53
C CYS A 137 3.87 -13.86 6.19
N ARG A 138 3.22 -14.52 7.16
CA ARG A 138 2.47 -15.77 6.92
C ARG A 138 1.33 -15.54 5.92
N ALA A 139 0.51 -14.51 6.14
CA ALA A 139 -0.64 -14.20 5.31
C ALA A 139 -0.26 -13.78 3.88
N ALA A 140 0.88 -13.11 3.70
CA ALA A 140 1.43 -12.75 2.40
C ALA A 140 1.73 -14.00 1.56
N MET A 141 2.35 -15.02 2.18
CA MET A 141 2.69 -16.28 1.51
C MET A 141 1.47 -17.09 1.05
N LEU A 142 0.27 -16.77 1.56
CA LEU A 142 -1.00 -17.40 1.17
C LEU A 142 -1.73 -16.65 0.03
N GLN A 143 -1.27 -15.46 -0.37
CA GLN A 143 -1.98 -14.65 -1.37
C GLN A 143 -1.88 -15.23 -2.79
N SER A 144 -0.78 -15.92 -3.13
CA SER A 144 -0.62 -16.59 -4.42
C SER A 144 -1.03 -18.06 -4.34
N PRO A 145 -1.80 -18.60 -5.32
CA PRO A 145 -2.39 -19.95 -5.28
C PRO A 145 -1.40 -21.12 -5.50
N HIS A 146 -0.12 -21.00 -5.09
CA HIS A 146 0.88 -22.05 -5.28
C HIS A 146 1.43 -22.61 -3.96
N VAL A 147 1.19 -23.92 -3.76
CA VAL A 147 1.73 -24.83 -2.73
C VAL A 147 1.74 -24.24 -1.32
N VAL A 148 0.59 -24.36 -0.66
CA VAL A 148 0.42 -24.20 0.79
C VAL A 148 1.41 -25.14 1.50
N GLY A 149 2.32 -24.59 2.29
CA GLY A 149 3.05 -25.34 3.32
C GLY A 149 4.57 -25.50 3.17
N GLN A 150 5.25 -24.90 2.17
CA GLN A 150 6.71 -25.07 2.02
C GLN A 150 7.53 -23.82 1.66
N ARG A 151 6.91 -22.64 1.45
CA ARG A 151 7.67 -21.41 1.20
C ARG A 151 8.00 -20.71 2.51
N LYS A 152 9.28 -20.41 2.70
CA LYS A 152 9.79 -19.54 3.77
C LYS A 152 9.95 -18.08 3.32
N ASN A 153 9.79 -17.83 2.02
CA ASN A 153 10.07 -16.56 1.38
C ASN A 153 8.82 -16.03 0.66
N ILE A 154 8.78 -14.73 0.48
CA ILE A 154 7.68 -13.94 -0.07
C ILE A 154 8.03 -13.59 -1.51
N SER A 155 7.22 -14.04 -2.46
CA SER A 155 7.45 -13.71 -3.86
C SER A 155 7.13 -12.22 -4.15
N PRO A 156 7.64 -11.65 -5.25
CA PRO A 156 7.31 -10.27 -5.60
C PRO A 156 5.80 -10.05 -5.82
N MET A 157 5.06 -11.09 -6.26
CA MET A 157 3.61 -11.05 -6.40
C MET A 157 2.92 -11.03 -5.03
N ASP A 158 3.35 -11.86 -4.08
CA ASP A 158 2.81 -11.88 -2.72
C ASP A 158 3.00 -10.53 -2.03
N PHE A 159 4.19 -9.92 -2.20
CA PHE A 159 4.48 -8.58 -1.70
C PHE A 159 3.52 -7.53 -2.30
N LEU A 160 3.32 -7.54 -3.63
CA LEU A 160 2.40 -6.61 -4.29
C LEU A 160 0.95 -6.78 -3.84
N LEU A 161 0.49 -8.02 -3.74
CA LEU A 161 -0.88 -8.34 -3.32
C LEU A 161 -1.13 -7.90 -1.88
N THR A 162 -0.18 -8.19 -0.99
CA THR A 162 -0.25 -7.79 0.43
C THR A 162 -0.32 -6.27 0.55
N LEU A 163 0.57 -5.53 -0.14
CA LEU A 163 0.53 -4.07 -0.15
C LEU A 163 -0.74 -3.50 -0.78
N SER A 164 -1.24 -4.13 -1.85
CA SER A 164 -2.48 -3.73 -2.51
C SER A 164 -3.66 -3.79 -1.55
N ILE A 165 -3.76 -4.88 -0.78
CA ILE A 165 -4.82 -5.07 0.20
C ILE A 165 -4.65 -4.13 1.41
N LEU A 166 -3.43 -4.02 1.97
CA LEU A 166 -3.15 -3.16 3.12
C LEU A 166 -3.47 -1.68 2.82
N LEU A 167 -3.05 -1.20 1.66
CA LEU A 167 -3.12 0.24 1.35
C LEU A 167 -4.45 0.65 0.71
N ARG A 168 -5.07 -0.21 -0.10
CA ARG A 168 -6.24 0.12 -0.93
C ARG A 168 -7.31 -0.96 -1.00
N GLY A 169 -7.16 -2.05 -0.24
CA GLY A 169 -8.05 -3.19 -0.29
C GLY A 169 -9.48 -2.86 0.11
N THR A 170 -10.43 -3.65 -0.39
CA THR A 170 -11.81 -3.58 0.08
C THR A 170 -11.90 -4.02 1.55
N LEU A 171 -13.04 -3.76 2.19
CA LEU A 171 -13.31 -4.30 3.53
C LEU A 171 -13.18 -5.83 3.57
N GLU A 172 -13.65 -6.50 2.52
CA GLU A 172 -13.64 -7.96 2.46
C GLU A 172 -12.23 -8.53 2.27
N ASP A 173 -11.41 -7.93 1.40
CA ASP A 173 -10.02 -8.36 1.22
C ASP A 173 -9.19 -8.14 2.48
N ARG A 174 -9.39 -7.02 3.17
CA ARG A 174 -8.70 -6.72 4.43
C ARG A 174 -9.16 -7.64 5.55
N CYS A 175 -10.44 -7.98 5.61
CA CYS A 175 -10.96 -8.95 6.57
C CYS A 175 -10.36 -10.35 6.32
N GLU A 176 -10.21 -10.77 5.06
CA GLU A 176 -9.54 -12.03 4.71
C GLU A 176 -8.06 -12.01 5.09
N LEU A 177 -7.35 -10.92 4.79
CA LEU A 177 -5.95 -10.75 5.19
C LEU A 177 -5.81 -10.81 6.72
N ALA A 178 -6.61 -10.04 7.46
CA ALA A 178 -6.58 -10.00 8.92
C ALA A 178 -6.88 -11.37 9.54
N PHE A 179 -7.85 -12.12 8.99
CA PHE A 179 -8.13 -13.48 9.42
C PHE A 179 -6.87 -14.35 9.35
N HIS A 180 -6.17 -14.34 8.21
CA HIS A 180 -4.93 -15.10 8.03
C HIS A 180 -3.77 -14.61 8.90
N VAL A 181 -3.74 -13.32 9.27
CA VAL A 181 -2.77 -12.78 10.23
C VAL A 181 -3.02 -13.35 11.63
N MET A 182 -4.30 -13.42 12.04
CA MET A 182 -4.72 -13.91 13.35
C MET A 182 -4.68 -15.44 13.49
N ASP A 183 -4.85 -16.17 12.40
CA ASP A 183 -4.79 -17.64 12.35
C ASP A 183 -3.34 -18.13 12.51
N ILE A 184 -2.91 -18.31 13.76
CA ILE A 184 -1.51 -18.62 14.10
C ILE A 184 -1.11 -20.00 13.58
N ASP A 185 -1.96 -21.01 13.72
CA ASP A 185 -1.66 -22.38 13.31
C ASP A 185 -2.13 -22.72 11.88
N SER A 186 -2.77 -21.76 11.21
CA SER A 186 -3.15 -21.84 9.79
C SER A 186 -4.15 -22.96 9.50
N ASP A 187 -5.03 -23.26 10.47
CA ASP A 187 -6.07 -24.29 10.33
C ASP A 187 -7.42 -23.73 9.86
N GLY A 188 -7.51 -22.41 9.67
CA GLY A 188 -8.71 -21.73 9.22
C GLY A 188 -9.73 -21.45 10.34
N LEU A 189 -9.34 -21.55 11.61
CA LEU A 189 -10.22 -21.42 12.78
C LEU A 189 -9.61 -20.51 13.86
N LEU A 190 -10.31 -19.42 14.20
CA LEU A 190 -9.96 -18.62 15.38
C LEU A 190 -10.67 -19.15 16.63
N ARG A 191 -9.88 -19.51 17.63
CA ARG A 191 -10.29 -20.08 18.92
C ARG A 191 -9.86 -19.19 20.08
N LYS A 192 -10.69 -19.21 21.11
CA LYS A 192 -10.42 -18.55 22.40
C LYS A 192 -9.09 -18.98 23.03
N THR A 193 -8.83 -20.29 23.02
CA THR A 193 -7.73 -20.91 23.77
C THR A 193 -6.38 -20.81 23.08
N VAL A 194 -6.36 -20.54 21.77
CA VAL A 194 -5.14 -20.48 20.96
C VAL A 194 -4.91 -19.04 20.52
N GLU A 195 -5.66 -18.55 19.55
CA GLU A 195 -5.40 -17.27 18.91
C GLU A 195 -5.71 -16.09 19.84
N PHE A 196 -6.90 -16.05 20.45
CA PHE A 196 -7.34 -14.88 21.23
C PHE A 196 -6.42 -14.61 22.41
N ARG A 197 -6.16 -15.63 23.24
CA ARG A 197 -5.29 -15.49 24.40
C ARG A 197 -3.84 -15.20 24.00
N ARG A 198 -3.36 -15.82 22.91
CA ARG A 198 -1.96 -15.64 22.48
C ARG A 198 -1.70 -14.27 21.89
N LEU A 199 -2.62 -13.74 21.10
CA LEU A 199 -2.47 -12.45 20.40
C LEU A 199 -2.64 -11.25 21.35
N LEU A 200 -3.46 -11.41 22.39
CA LEU A 200 -3.64 -10.40 23.45
C LEU A 200 -2.65 -10.57 24.61
N TYR A 201 -1.77 -11.57 24.56
CA TYR A 201 -0.75 -11.74 25.59
C TYR A 201 0.24 -10.58 25.53
N ASP A 202 0.53 -9.98 26.70
CA ASP A 202 1.51 -8.90 26.85
C ASP A 202 1.19 -7.62 26.05
N THR A 203 -0.09 -7.42 25.69
CA THR A 203 -0.55 -6.20 25.02
C THR A 203 -1.03 -5.11 25.98
N PHE A 204 -1.23 -5.45 27.25
CA PHE A 204 -1.69 -4.54 28.30
C PHE A 204 -0.55 -4.19 29.24
N ASP A 205 -0.42 -2.91 29.58
CA ASP A 205 0.33 -2.53 30.77
C ASP A 205 -0.46 -2.98 32.00
N VAL A 206 -0.03 -4.09 32.58
CA VAL A 206 -0.71 -4.75 33.70
C VAL A 206 -0.85 -3.81 34.91
N ASN A 207 0.12 -2.90 35.12
CA ASN A 207 0.06 -1.94 36.24
C ASN A 207 -1.02 -0.87 36.07
N VAL A 208 -1.48 -0.67 34.83
CA VAL A 208 -2.51 0.31 34.48
C VAL A 208 -3.87 -0.37 34.33
N ALA A 209 -3.89 -1.54 33.70
CA ALA A 209 -5.13 -2.19 33.28
C ALA A 209 -5.72 -3.14 34.34
N ALA A 210 -4.89 -3.81 35.13
CA ALA A 210 -5.38 -4.74 36.16
C ALA A 210 -5.80 -3.98 37.42
N GLN A 211 -6.91 -4.39 38.05
CA GLN A 211 -7.35 -3.76 39.30
C GLN A 211 -6.39 -4.08 40.45
N ASN A 212 -5.84 -5.30 40.45
CA ASN A 212 -4.84 -5.75 41.42
C ASN A 212 -3.70 -6.51 40.69
N PRO A 213 -2.72 -5.78 40.11
CA PRO A 213 -1.63 -6.35 39.31
C PRO A 213 -0.83 -7.46 40.01
N GLU A 214 -0.62 -7.31 41.33
CA GLU A 214 0.16 -8.25 42.16
C GLU A 214 -0.56 -9.58 42.43
N ILE A 215 -1.89 -9.60 42.30
CA ILE A 215 -2.73 -10.76 42.63
C ILE A 215 -3.19 -11.47 41.35
N ASP A 216 -3.63 -10.71 40.36
CA ASP A 216 -4.15 -11.24 39.10
C ASP A 216 -3.67 -10.41 37.90
N PRO A 217 -2.40 -10.59 37.47
CA PRO A 217 -1.86 -9.86 36.33
C PRO A 217 -2.54 -10.23 34.99
N ASP A 218 -3.21 -11.38 34.91
CA ASP A 218 -3.87 -11.91 33.71
C ASP A 218 -5.33 -11.41 33.59
N GLU A 219 -5.85 -10.66 34.56
CA GLU A 219 -7.21 -10.09 34.58
C GLU A 219 -7.55 -9.33 33.28
N PRO A 220 -6.74 -8.37 32.79
CA PRO A 220 -7.09 -7.57 31.61
C PRO A 220 -7.19 -8.41 30.34
N VAL A 221 -6.29 -9.37 30.17
CA VAL A 221 -6.28 -10.29 29.03
C VAL A 221 -7.51 -11.19 29.10
N ARG A 222 -7.77 -11.80 30.25
CA ARG A 222 -8.92 -12.70 30.45
C ARG A 222 -10.24 -12.00 30.17
N ASP A 223 -10.42 -10.80 30.70
CA ASP A 223 -11.67 -10.05 30.58
C ASP A 223 -11.88 -9.57 29.14
N THR A 224 -10.82 -9.10 28.47
CA THR A 224 -10.88 -8.72 27.05
C THR A 224 -11.21 -9.91 26.18
N VAL A 225 -10.56 -11.07 26.41
CA VAL A 225 -10.85 -12.30 25.67
C VAL A 225 -12.31 -12.72 25.87
N ASN A 226 -12.82 -12.69 27.11
CA ASN A 226 -14.21 -13.03 27.40
C ASN A 226 -15.18 -12.08 26.67
N TYR A 227 -14.94 -10.77 26.77
CA TYR A 227 -15.75 -9.76 26.09
C TYR A 227 -15.77 -9.96 24.56
N LEU A 228 -14.61 -10.18 23.94
CA LEU A 228 -14.52 -10.42 22.50
C LEU A 228 -15.18 -11.74 22.10
N CYS A 229 -15.02 -12.81 22.89
CA CYS A 229 -15.73 -14.06 22.62
C CYS A 229 -17.25 -13.89 22.65
N ASP A 230 -17.77 -13.13 23.61
CA ASP A 230 -19.20 -12.84 23.70
C ASP A 230 -19.69 -12.02 22.50
N LYS A 231 -18.93 -11.00 22.09
CA LYS A 231 -19.25 -10.16 20.92
C LYS A 231 -19.20 -10.91 19.60
N LEU A 232 -18.15 -11.72 19.40
CA LEU A 232 -17.93 -12.46 18.17
C LEU A 232 -18.67 -13.81 18.15
N GLN A 233 -19.37 -14.16 19.24
CA GLN A 233 -20.07 -15.43 19.43
C GLN A 233 -19.12 -16.65 19.31
N CYS A 234 -17.88 -16.49 19.79
CA CYS A 234 -16.88 -17.55 19.82
C CYS A 234 -17.07 -18.41 21.07
N THR A 235 -17.26 -19.71 20.88
CA THR A 235 -17.34 -20.68 21.99
C THR A 235 -16.34 -21.80 21.78
N ILE A 236 -16.06 -22.58 22.83
CA ILE A 236 -15.14 -23.73 22.75
C ILE A 236 -15.57 -24.72 21.64
N ASN A 237 -16.88 -24.87 21.43
CA ASN A 237 -17.45 -25.78 20.43
C ASN A 237 -17.65 -25.11 19.05
N HIS A 238 -17.60 -23.79 18.99
CA HIS A 238 -17.86 -23.01 17.77
C HIS A 238 -16.74 -21.97 17.58
N PRO A 239 -15.59 -22.39 17.01
CA PRO A 239 -14.56 -21.46 16.58
C PRO A 239 -15.06 -20.57 15.43
N ILE A 240 -14.38 -19.43 15.24
CA ILE A 240 -14.72 -18.50 14.17
C ILE A 240 -14.05 -18.96 12.87
N THR A 241 -14.86 -19.31 11.88
CA THR A 241 -14.39 -19.59 10.52
C THR A 241 -14.27 -18.31 9.70
N LEU A 242 -13.49 -18.32 8.61
CA LEU A 242 -13.35 -17.17 7.71
C LEU A 242 -14.69 -16.58 7.25
N ASN A 243 -15.67 -17.43 6.92
CA ASN A 243 -16.98 -16.96 6.47
C ASN A 243 -17.75 -16.22 7.57
N LYS A 244 -17.70 -16.74 8.80
CA LYS A 244 -18.32 -16.06 9.96
C LYS A 244 -17.58 -14.76 10.26
N PHE A 245 -16.26 -14.76 10.19
CA PHE A 245 -15.44 -13.57 10.39
C PHE A 245 -15.78 -12.47 9.36
N LYS A 246 -15.87 -12.82 8.08
CA LYS A 246 -16.31 -11.89 7.01
C LYS A 246 -17.68 -11.29 7.27
N GLU A 247 -18.63 -12.08 7.75
CA GLU A 247 -19.96 -11.58 8.10
C GLU A 247 -19.90 -10.60 9.28
N LEU A 248 -19.10 -10.91 10.31
CA LEU A 248 -18.88 -10.00 11.44
C LEU A 248 -18.21 -8.69 10.99
N CYS A 249 -17.17 -8.75 10.16
CA CYS A 249 -16.52 -7.55 9.59
C CYS A 249 -17.50 -6.66 8.82
N ARG A 250 -18.46 -7.24 8.08
CA ARG A 250 -19.48 -6.47 7.33
C ARG A 250 -20.45 -5.75 8.27
N GLN A 251 -20.79 -6.37 9.39
CA GLN A 251 -21.69 -5.76 10.38
C GLN A 251 -20.94 -4.72 11.22
N GLU A 252 -19.72 -5.05 11.62
CA GLU A 252 -18.88 -4.32 12.55
C GLU A 252 -17.43 -4.27 12.03
N PRO A 253 -17.05 -3.24 11.24
CA PRO A 253 -15.73 -3.17 10.61
C PRO A 253 -14.54 -3.16 11.57
N TRP A 254 -14.73 -2.75 12.83
CA TRP A 254 -13.68 -2.75 13.87
C TRP A 254 -13.16 -4.16 14.18
N VAL A 255 -13.93 -5.20 13.85
CA VAL A 255 -13.56 -6.61 14.06
C VAL A 255 -12.28 -6.99 13.31
N ILE A 256 -11.92 -6.28 12.23
CA ILE A 256 -10.69 -6.53 11.46
C ILE A 256 -9.43 -6.44 12.32
N GLU A 257 -9.39 -5.51 13.28
CA GLU A 257 -8.22 -5.27 14.15
C GLU A 257 -8.51 -5.56 15.63
N CYS A 258 -9.52 -6.39 15.92
CA CYS A 258 -9.99 -6.63 17.29
C CYS A 258 -8.99 -7.36 18.19
N LEU A 259 -8.13 -8.22 17.64
CA LEU A 259 -7.12 -8.98 18.39
C LEU A 259 -5.73 -8.37 18.30
N LEU A 260 -5.43 -7.66 17.21
CA LEU A 260 -4.14 -7.03 16.97
C LEU A 260 -4.25 -5.97 15.86
N PRO A 261 -3.42 -4.91 15.91
CA PRO A 261 -3.30 -3.92 14.83
C PRO A 261 -2.56 -4.53 13.63
N CYS A 262 -3.28 -4.83 12.54
CA CYS A 262 -2.71 -5.44 11.34
C CYS A 262 -2.73 -4.55 10.10
N LEU A 263 -3.33 -3.36 10.19
CA LEU A 263 -3.38 -2.39 9.11
C LEU A 263 -2.46 -1.19 9.42
N PRO A 264 -1.86 -0.57 8.40
CA PRO A 264 -1.14 0.68 8.58
C PRO A 264 -2.10 1.79 9.00
N SER A 265 -1.63 2.69 9.86
CA SER A 265 -2.39 3.90 10.21
C SER A 265 -2.73 4.71 8.95
N GLU A 266 -3.84 5.46 8.96
CA GLU A 266 -4.21 6.29 7.80
C GLU A 266 -3.10 7.29 7.45
N HIS A 267 -2.44 7.88 8.45
CA HIS A 267 -1.35 8.81 8.25
C HIS A 267 -0.17 8.16 7.53
N THR A 268 0.29 7.01 8.03
CA THR A 268 1.41 6.26 7.44
C THR A 268 1.05 5.77 6.03
N ASN A 269 -0.19 5.36 5.81
CA ASN A 269 -0.70 4.95 4.51
C ASN A 269 -0.67 6.11 3.48
N ILE A 270 -1.12 7.32 3.87
CA ILE A 270 -1.02 8.52 3.01
C ILE A 270 0.43 8.83 2.65
N ILE A 271 1.32 8.84 3.65
CA ILE A 271 2.74 9.18 3.45
C ILE A 271 3.38 8.18 2.48
N PHE A 272 3.20 6.88 2.74
CA PHE A 272 3.78 5.85 1.90
C PHE A 272 3.23 5.90 0.47
N GLN A 273 1.92 6.07 0.29
CA GLN A 273 1.32 6.20 -1.03
C GLN A 273 1.87 7.41 -1.81
N SER A 274 2.15 8.51 -1.12
CA SER A 274 2.71 9.73 -1.74
C SER A 274 4.10 9.51 -2.36
N LEU A 275 4.79 8.41 -2.02
CA LEU A 275 6.08 8.05 -2.63
C LEU A 275 5.96 7.53 -4.06
N PHE A 276 4.81 6.95 -4.42
CA PHE A 276 4.63 6.27 -5.70
C PHE A 276 3.37 6.70 -6.46
N THR A 277 2.52 7.55 -5.87
CA THR A 277 1.33 8.08 -6.53
C THR A 277 1.10 9.55 -6.22
N THR A 278 0.50 10.27 -7.17
CA THR A 278 0.02 11.64 -6.98
C THR A 278 -1.40 11.68 -6.41
N THR A 279 -2.15 10.57 -6.53
CA THR A 279 -3.55 10.49 -6.10
C THR A 279 -3.68 9.40 -5.05
N VAL A 280 -3.62 9.81 -3.78
CA VAL A 280 -3.79 8.90 -2.65
C VAL A 280 -5.22 8.39 -2.58
N ARG A 281 -5.38 7.08 -2.42
CA ARG A 281 -6.67 6.42 -2.22
C ARG A 281 -6.66 5.69 -0.90
N LEU A 282 -7.53 6.09 0.02
CA LEU A 282 -7.68 5.43 1.30
C LEU A 282 -8.82 4.41 1.26
N PRO A 283 -8.68 3.28 1.95
CA PRO A 283 -9.69 2.26 1.97
C PRO A 283 -10.75 2.58 3.04
N SER A 284 -12.02 2.77 2.63
CA SER A 284 -13.12 3.06 3.55
C SER A 284 -13.25 1.94 4.60
N LEU A 285 -13.01 2.25 5.87
CA LEU A 285 -13.32 1.34 6.98
C LEU A 285 -14.79 1.39 7.38
N GLU A 286 -15.51 2.43 6.97
CA GLU A 286 -16.92 2.58 7.26
C GLU A 286 -17.78 1.81 6.25
N ASN A 287 -18.87 1.23 6.76
CA ASN A 287 -19.95 0.78 5.92
C ASN A 287 -20.53 1.99 5.18
N PRO A 288 -20.69 1.93 3.84
CA PRO A 288 -21.40 2.99 3.14
C PRO A 288 -22.79 3.13 3.78
N PRO A 289 -23.27 4.35 4.04
CA PRO A 289 -24.56 4.56 4.68
C PRO A 289 -25.63 3.79 3.91
N LYS A 290 -26.48 3.03 4.62
CA LYS A 290 -27.60 2.29 4.05
C LYS A 290 -28.50 3.29 3.31
N THR A 291 -28.28 3.48 2.02
CA THR A 291 -29.12 4.32 1.19
C THR A 291 -30.47 3.62 1.12
N ARG A 292 -31.47 4.17 1.83
CA ARG A 292 -32.86 3.76 1.66
C ARG A 292 -33.15 3.86 0.17
N GLN A 293 -33.30 2.73 -0.50
CA GLN A 293 -33.80 2.71 -1.86
C GLN A 293 -35.20 3.33 -1.81
N VAL A 294 -35.30 4.60 -2.18
CA VAL A 294 -36.57 5.23 -2.48
C VAL A 294 -37.09 4.46 -3.68
N LYS A 295 -38.06 3.58 -3.45
CA LYS A 295 -38.85 2.96 -4.52
C LYS A 295 -39.37 4.11 -5.38
N ARG A 296 -38.76 4.30 -6.55
CA ARG A 296 -39.34 5.13 -7.60
C ARG A 296 -40.63 4.44 -8.00
N ASN A 297 -41.75 4.91 -7.44
CA ASN A 297 -43.06 4.55 -7.95
C ASN A 297 -43.08 4.96 -9.43
N GLY A 298 -43.17 3.96 -10.31
CA GLY A 298 -43.28 4.19 -11.74
C GLY A 298 -44.50 5.05 -12.06
N PRO A 299 -44.49 5.76 -13.21
CA PRO A 299 -45.57 6.66 -13.56
C PRO A 299 -46.89 5.88 -13.71
N PRO A 300 -48.04 6.52 -13.38
CA PRO A 300 -49.34 5.88 -13.44
C PRO A 300 -49.64 5.43 -14.88
N LYS A 301 -50.03 4.16 -15.03
CA LYS A 301 -50.48 3.61 -16.33
C LYS A 301 -51.72 4.37 -16.78
N THR A 302 -51.64 5.02 -17.93
CA THR A 302 -52.79 5.61 -18.62
C THR A 302 -53.78 4.51 -19.05
N PRO A 303 -55.10 4.72 -18.93
CA PRO A 303 -56.08 3.72 -19.35
C PRO A 303 -56.09 3.58 -20.88
N ARG A 304 -56.07 2.34 -21.38
CA ARG A 304 -56.39 2.05 -22.78
C ARG A 304 -57.91 2.16 -22.96
N THR A 305 -58.35 3.14 -23.72
CA THR A 305 -59.69 3.21 -24.30
C THR A 305 -59.77 2.33 -25.55
N ALA A 306 -60.82 1.50 -25.58
CA ALA A 306 -61.43 0.74 -26.69
C ALA A 306 -60.52 -0.16 -27.54
#